data_AF-A0A1A8N3P9-F1
#
_entry.id   AF-A0A1A8N3P9-F1
#
_cell.length_a   1.000
_cell.length_b   1.000
_cell.length_c   1.000
_cell.angle_alpha   90.00
_cell.angle_beta   90.00
_cell.angle_gamma   90.00
#
_symmetry.space_group_name_H-M   'P 1'
#
loop_
_entity.id
_entity.type
_entity.pdbx_description
1 polymer ?
#
loop_
_entity_poly.entity_id
_entity_poly.type
_entity_poly.pdbx_seq_one_letter_code
_entity_poly.pdbx_strand_id
1 'polypeptide(L)'
;MAHVSNGAAADEEECFEDAFDRIPSTCRMDLQTAIQETQCALNLVLNNKFSQALDLLKPWWKDSMYHALGYSSILVMQATMTFEHKDIQTAMATIKEALQTCQRFRKRNSVVGSLSSLISKQSNLQEEEMHAELCYAECLLQKATLTFVQDENMISFIKGGIKIRTSYQIYKDCQNVLSMAQDTAGSSSPF
;
A
#
# COMPACT_ATOMS: atom_id res chain seq x y z
N MET A 1 -52.53 45.62 -48.09
CA MET A 1 -51.20 45.74 -47.47
C MET A 1 -50.84 44.38 -46.89
N ALA A 2 -49.80 43.74 -47.42
CA ALA A 2 -49.37 42.41 -47.03
C ALA A 2 -48.64 42.47 -45.69
N HIS A 3 -49.06 41.65 -44.72
CA HIS A 3 -48.37 41.47 -43.45
C HIS A 3 -47.50 40.21 -43.56
N VAL A 4 -46.20 40.40 -43.74
CA VAL A 4 -45.24 39.31 -43.85
C VAL A 4 -44.92 38.81 -42.44
N SER A 5 -45.25 37.55 -42.20
CA SER A 5 -44.84 36.76 -41.04
C SER A 5 -43.32 36.57 -41.07
N ASN A 6 -42.61 37.01 -40.02
CA ASN A 6 -41.20 36.69 -39.83
C ASN A 6 -41.07 35.68 -38.68
N GLY A 7 -40.57 34.49 -39.02
CA GLY A 7 -40.43 33.36 -38.11
C GLY A 7 -39.43 33.64 -36.99
N ALA A 8 -39.81 33.23 -35.77
CA ALA A 8 -38.88 33.12 -34.66
C ALA A 8 -38.00 31.89 -34.88
N ALA A 9 -36.75 32.11 -35.29
CA ALA A 9 -35.70 31.12 -35.07
C ALA A 9 -35.34 31.20 -33.58
N ALA A 10 -35.62 30.13 -32.85
CA ALA A 10 -35.10 29.95 -31.50
C ALA A 10 -33.60 29.64 -31.64
N ASP A 11 -32.76 30.57 -31.24
CA ASP A 11 -31.35 30.30 -31.03
C ASP A 11 -31.25 29.41 -29.77
N GLU A 12 -30.96 28.13 -29.99
CA GLU A 12 -30.55 27.21 -28.92
C GLU A 12 -29.14 27.64 -28.48
N GLU A 13 -29.06 28.43 -27.41
CA GLU A 13 -27.82 28.74 -26.72
C GLU A 13 -27.30 27.43 -26.09
N GLU A 14 -26.41 26.73 -26.79
CA GLU A 14 -25.62 25.64 -26.23
C GLU A 14 -24.80 26.21 -25.06
N CYS A 15 -25.24 25.95 -23.84
CA CYS A 15 -24.50 26.28 -22.63
C CYS A 15 -23.23 25.40 -22.59
N PHE A 16 -22.16 25.88 -23.21
CA PHE A 16 -20.84 25.25 -23.11
C PHE A 16 -20.44 25.18 -21.64
N GLU A 17 -20.40 23.96 -21.10
CA GLU A 17 -19.96 23.72 -19.74
C GLU A 17 -18.42 23.82 -19.71
N ASP A 18 -17.92 24.87 -19.05
CA ASP A 18 -16.48 25.12 -18.95
C ASP A 18 -15.78 23.93 -18.28
N ALA A 19 -14.71 23.45 -18.91
CA ALA A 19 -13.84 22.45 -18.30
C ALA A 19 -13.24 23.02 -17.01
N PHE A 20 -13.22 22.23 -15.93
CA PHE A 20 -12.65 22.64 -14.65
C PHE A 20 -11.22 23.20 -14.85
N ASP A 21 -11.00 24.46 -14.46
CA ASP A 21 -9.70 25.17 -14.48
C ASP A 21 -8.59 24.43 -13.70
N ARG A 22 -8.97 23.46 -12.87
CA ARG A 22 -8.07 22.61 -12.10
C ARG A 22 -8.46 21.16 -12.33
N ILE A 23 -7.60 20.42 -13.01
CA ILE A 23 -7.60 18.96 -12.94
C ILE A 23 -7.62 18.60 -11.45
N PRO A 24 -8.60 17.82 -10.95
CA PRO A 24 -8.61 17.40 -9.57
C PRO A 24 -7.26 16.79 -9.25
N SER A 25 -6.60 17.32 -8.21
CA SER A 25 -5.41 16.71 -7.63
C SER A 25 -5.64 15.20 -7.57
N THR A 26 -4.78 14.41 -8.20
CA THR A 26 -4.88 12.94 -8.19
C THR A 26 -5.27 12.48 -6.78
N CYS A 27 -6.44 11.87 -6.63
CA CYS A 27 -6.93 11.43 -5.33
C CYS A 27 -5.90 10.47 -4.73
N ARG A 28 -5.13 10.93 -3.74
CA ARG A 28 -4.14 10.10 -3.06
C ARG A 28 -4.91 9.24 -2.07
N MET A 29 -4.77 7.92 -2.19
CA MET A 29 -5.31 6.97 -1.22
C MET A 29 -4.78 7.29 0.19
N ASP A 30 -5.67 7.53 1.14
CA ASP A 30 -5.31 7.74 2.53
C ASP A 30 -5.08 6.40 3.26
N LEU A 31 -4.33 6.45 4.36
CA LEU A 31 -3.92 5.26 5.11
C LEU A 31 -5.11 4.51 5.71
N GLN A 32 -6.10 5.23 6.26
CA GLN A 32 -7.22 4.63 6.97
C GLN A 32 -8.14 3.90 6.00
N THR A 33 -8.47 4.52 4.86
CA THR A 33 -9.24 3.88 3.79
C THR A 33 -8.51 2.65 3.26
N ALA A 34 -7.19 2.74 3.05
CA ALA A 34 -6.40 1.60 2.59
C ALA A 34 -6.42 0.41 3.58
N ILE A 35 -6.37 0.67 4.88
CA ILE A 35 -6.50 -0.38 5.90
C ILE A 35 -7.90 -1.01 5.83
N GLN A 36 -8.95 -0.20 5.75
CA GLN A 36 -10.34 -0.67 5.70
C GLN A 36 -10.62 -1.51 4.45
N GLU A 37 -10.20 -1.05 3.27
CA GLU A 37 -10.36 -1.79 2.02
C GLU A 37 -9.59 -3.12 2.05
N THR A 38 -8.36 -3.13 2.58
CA THR A 38 -7.60 -4.38 2.76
C THR A 38 -8.24 -5.33 3.78
N GLN A 39 -8.87 -4.82 4.85
CA GLN A 39 -9.66 -5.64 5.77
C GLN A 39 -10.89 -6.25 5.09
N CYS A 40 -11.59 -5.49 4.25
CA CYS A 40 -12.66 -6.02 3.41
C CYS A 40 -12.15 -7.11 2.46
N ALA A 41 -10.99 -6.91 1.82
CA ALA A 41 -10.37 -7.91 0.96
C ALA A 41 -9.99 -9.18 1.72
N LEU A 42 -9.47 -9.06 2.94
CA LEU A 42 -9.19 -10.21 3.81
C LEU A 42 -10.48 -10.99 4.12
N ASN A 43 -11.56 -10.30 4.46
CA ASN A 43 -12.86 -10.95 4.68
C ASN A 43 -13.36 -11.67 3.43
N LEU A 44 -13.16 -11.09 2.24
CA LEU A 44 -13.50 -11.76 0.98
C LEU A 44 -12.67 -13.04 0.77
N VAL A 45 -11.36 -12.98 1.02
CA VAL A 45 -10.46 -14.15 0.96
C VAL A 45 -10.92 -15.25 1.93
N LEU A 46 -11.21 -14.90 3.19
CA LEU A 46 -11.68 -15.86 4.20
C LEU A 46 -13.04 -16.49 3.84
N ASN A 47 -13.84 -15.80 3.01
CA ASN A 47 -15.09 -16.31 2.45
C ASN A 47 -14.90 -16.96 1.05
N ASN A 48 -13.68 -17.32 0.67
CA ASN A 48 -13.31 -17.92 -0.61
C ASN A 48 -13.65 -17.06 -1.86
N LYS A 49 -13.87 -15.76 -1.69
CA LYS A 49 -14.15 -14.80 -2.76
C LYS A 49 -12.88 -14.12 -3.26
N PHE A 50 -11.89 -14.91 -3.67
CA PHE A 50 -10.57 -14.44 -4.09
C PHE A 50 -10.60 -13.42 -5.24
N SER A 51 -11.42 -13.66 -6.26
CA SER A 51 -11.54 -12.74 -7.41
C SER A 51 -12.04 -11.37 -6.98
N GLN A 52 -13.07 -11.32 -6.11
CA GLN A 52 -13.61 -10.07 -5.59
C GLN A 52 -12.58 -9.34 -4.71
N ALA A 53 -11.81 -10.08 -3.91
CA ALA A 53 -10.73 -9.50 -3.11
C ALA A 53 -9.65 -8.87 -3.99
N LEU A 54 -9.23 -9.57 -5.06
CA LEU A 54 -8.26 -9.03 -6.02
C LEU A 54 -8.81 -7.83 -6.76
N ASP A 55 -10.07 -7.86 -7.22
CA ASP A 55 -10.72 -6.74 -7.92
C ASP A 55 -10.83 -5.50 -7.02
N LEU A 56 -11.11 -5.68 -5.73
CA LEU A 56 -11.12 -4.59 -4.75
C LEU A 56 -9.74 -3.95 -4.60
N LEU A 57 -8.67 -4.75 -4.57
CA LEU A 57 -7.31 -4.26 -4.28
C LEU A 57 -6.59 -3.70 -5.51
N LYS A 58 -6.94 -4.18 -6.71
CA LYS A 58 -6.26 -3.90 -7.98
C LYS A 58 -6.21 -2.41 -8.41
N PRO A 59 -7.15 -1.53 -8.06
CA PRO A 59 -7.03 -0.12 -8.42
C PRO A 59 -5.85 0.58 -7.75
N TRP A 60 -5.44 0.14 -6.55
CA TRP A 60 -4.51 0.88 -5.70
C TRP A 60 -3.23 0.13 -5.34
N TRP A 61 -3.05 -1.12 -5.77
CA TRP A 61 -1.92 -1.97 -5.33
C TRP A 61 -0.52 -1.43 -5.70
N LYS A 62 -0.41 -0.49 -6.65
CA LYS A 62 0.87 0.17 -6.97
C LYS A 62 1.09 1.49 -6.23
N ASP A 63 0.05 2.03 -5.62
CA ASP A 63 0.04 3.40 -5.09
C ASP A 63 -0.30 3.45 -3.59
N SER A 64 -0.66 2.33 -2.97
CA SER A 64 -0.95 2.21 -1.53
C SER A 64 -0.28 0.98 -0.92
N MET A 65 0.42 1.15 0.21
CA MET A 65 1.19 0.07 0.86
C MET A 65 0.33 -1.13 1.28
N TYR A 66 -0.89 -0.88 1.79
CA TYR A 66 -1.79 -1.92 2.26
C TYR A 66 -2.45 -2.67 1.10
N HIS A 67 -2.77 -1.98 0.01
CA HIS A 67 -3.24 -2.60 -1.21
C HIS A 67 -2.17 -3.44 -1.88
N ALA A 68 -0.93 -2.92 -1.90
CA ALA A 68 0.23 -3.64 -2.41
C ALA A 68 0.45 -4.95 -1.66
N LEU A 69 0.51 -4.87 -0.32
CA LEU A 69 0.66 -6.02 0.56
C LEU A 69 -0.51 -7.00 0.38
N GLY A 70 -1.76 -6.53 0.46
CA GLY A 70 -2.94 -7.38 0.33
C GLY A 70 -2.97 -8.13 -1.01
N TYR A 71 -2.75 -7.41 -2.11
CA TYR A 71 -2.79 -7.98 -3.46
C TYR A 71 -1.67 -9.00 -3.65
N SER A 72 -0.43 -8.68 -3.23
CA SER A 72 0.68 -9.63 -3.30
C SER A 72 0.46 -10.86 -2.41
N SER A 73 -0.12 -10.67 -1.21
CA SER A 73 -0.41 -11.77 -0.27
C SER A 73 -1.36 -12.81 -0.86
N ILE A 74 -2.39 -12.36 -1.56
CA ILE A 74 -3.35 -13.25 -2.21
C ILE A 74 -2.67 -14.04 -3.34
N LEU A 75 -1.85 -13.39 -4.16
CA LEU A 75 -1.12 -14.09 -5.22
C LEU A 75 -0.07 -15.06 -4.66
N VAL A 76 0.59 -14.71 -3.54
CA VAL A 76 1.49 -15.62 -2.82
C VAL A 76 0.72 -16.85 -2.37
N MET A 77 -0.46 -16.66 -1.74
CA MET A 77 -1.31 -17.77 -1.31
C MET A 77 -1.67 -18.68 -2.49
N GLN A 78 -2.15 -18.11 -3.60
CA GLN A 78 -2.46 -18.87 -4.81
C GLN A 78 -1.25 -19.67 -5.31
N ALA A 79 -0.09 -19.02 -5.47
CA ALA A 79 1.14 -19.67 -5.90
C ALA A 79 1.59 -20.81 -4.97
N THR A 80 1.45 -20.63 -3.65
CA THR A 80 1.79 -21.67 -2.66
C THR A 80 0.77 -22.79 -2.59
N MET A 81 -0.47 -22.56 -3.03
CA MET A 81 -1.52 -23.59 -3.07
C MET A 81 -1.47 -24.39 -4.36
N THR A 82 -1.21 -23.75 -5.49
CA THR A 82 -1.16 -24.42 -6.80
C THR A 82 0.21 -25.06 -7.05
N PHE A 83 1.28 -24.51 -6.47
CA PHE A 83 2.67 -24.86 -6.81
C PHE A 83 2.99 -24.74 -8.31
N GLU A 84 2.17 -24.02 -9.08
CA GLU A 84 2.42 -23.82 -10.50
C GLU A 84 3.53 -22.80 -10.71
N HIS A 85 4.51 -23.14 -11.54
CA HIS A 85 5.66 -22.26 -11.80
C HIS A 85 5.24 -20.87 -12.28
N LYS A 86 4.20 -20.79 -13.12
CA LYS A 86 3.65 -19.52 -13.62
C LYS A 86 3.10 -18.65 -12.50
N ASP A 87 2.38 -19.24 -11.55
CA ASP A 87 1.81 -18.53 -10.41
C ASP A 87 2.92 -18.05 -9.47
N ILE A 88 3.93 -18.89 -9.21
CA ILE A 88 5.12 -18.54 -8.42
C ILE A 88 5.85 -17.34 -9.04
N GLN A 89 6.11 -17.34 -10.36
CA GLN A 89 6.75 -16.21 -11.02
C GLN A 89 5.90 -14.94 -10.96
N THR A 90 4.59 -15.06 -11.13
CA THR A 90 3.65 -13.93 -11.05
C THR A 90 3.64 -13.32 -9.65
N ALA A 91 3.56 -14.16 -8.60
CA ALA A 91 3.64 -13.72 -7.22
C ALA A 91 5.00 -13.10 -6.88
N MET A 92 6.10 -13.70 -7.36
CA MET A 92 7.46 -13.16 -7.19
C MET A 92 7.68 -11.81 -7.87
N ALA A 93 7.06 -11.57 -9.03
CA ALA A 93 7.09 -10.26 -9.68
C ALA A 93 6.26 -9.24 -8.89
N THR A 94 5.03 -9.62 -8.51
CA THR A 94 4.11 -8.75 -7.78
C THR A 94 4.66 -8.34 -6.42
N ILE A 95 5.31 -9.25 -5.69
CA ILE A 95 5.90 -8.93 -4.39
C ILE A 95 7.13 -8.01 -4.50
N LYS A 96 7.87 -8.06 -5.62
CA LYS A 96 8.95 -7.10 -5.88
C LYS A 96 8.39 -5.69 -6.07
N GLU A 97 7.28 -5.57 -6.79
CA GLU A 97 6.58 -4.30 -6.95
C GLU A 97 6.00 -3.82 -5.61
N ALA A 98 5.39 -4.71 -4.82
CA ALA A 98 4.88 -4.35 -3.49
C ALA A 98 5.97 -3.83 -2.54
N LEU A 99 7.16 -4.46 -2.55
CA LEU A 99 8.33 -3.96 -1.83
C LEU A 99 8.74 -2.56 -2.30
N GLN A 100 8.71 -2.28 -3.61
CA GLN A 100 9.01 -0.94 -4.14
C GLN A 100 7.95 0.07 -3.71
N THR A 101 6.66 -0.30 -3.74
CA THR A 101 5.57 0.56 -3.27
C THR A 101 5.81 0.93 -1.81
N CYS A 102 5.98 -0.06 -0.92
CA CYS A 102 6.26 0.20 0.50
C CYS A 102 7.52 1.07 0.70
N GLN A 103 8.58 0.82 -0.08
CA GLN A 103 9.83 1.59 -0.01
C GLN A 103 9.65 3.09 -0.33
N ARG A 104 8.67 3.47 -1.17
CA ARG A 104 8.36 4.89 -1.44
C ARG A 104 7.80 5.61 -0.22
N PHE A 105 7.08 4.88 0.64
CA PHE A 105 6.51 5.41 1.89
C PHE A 105 7.53 5.41 3.04
N ARG A 106 8.52 4.50 3.02
CA ARG A 106 9.63 4.43 4.00
C ARG A 106 10.69 5.53 3.84
N LYS A 107 10.34 6.83 3.82
CA LYS A 107 11.27 7.90 3.36
C LYS A 107 12.73 7.74 3.85
N ARG A 108 13.63 7.86 2.85
CA ARG A 108 15.04 7.45 2.82
C ARG A 108 16.03 8.29 3.66
N ASN A 109 15.62 9.25 4.50
CA ASN A 109 16.55 10.20 5.14
C ASN A 109 16.41 10.40 6.67
N SER A 110 15.57 9.66 7.41
CA SER A 110 15.44 9.89 8.87
C SER A 110 16.44 9.12 9.75
N VAL A 111 17.18 8.15 9.20
CA VAL A 111 17.99 7.21 10.01
C VAL A 111 19.45 7.66 10.22
N VAL A 112 19.86 8.83 9.68
CA VAL A 112 21.22 9.38 9.88
C VAL A 112 21.22 10.83 10.37
N GLY A 113 20.07 11.48 10.61
CA GLY A 113 20.05 12.87 11.07
C GLY A 113 18.89 13.18 11.99
N SER A 114 19.20 13.39 13.27
CA SER A 114 18.37 14.11 14.24
C SER A 114 17.14 13.39 14.81
N LEU A 115 17.40 12.42 15.69
CA LEU A 115 16.47 11.95 16.73
C LEU A 115 16.24 13.02 17.85
N SER A 116 16.18 14.31 17.54
CA SER A 116 16.15 15.32 18.63
C SER A 116 15.32 16.59 18.40
N SER A 117 14.65 16.81 17.25
CA SER A 117 13.75 17.96 17.18
C SER A 117 12.67 17.80 16.13
N LEU A 118 11.43 18.12 16.52
CA LEU A 118 10.24 18.47 15.72
C LEU A 118 8.99 17.63 16.06
N ILE A 119 8.65 17.58 17.35
CA ILE A 119 7.36 17.13 17.87
C ILE A 119 6.36 18.27 17.68
N SER A 120 5.50 18.18 16.65
CA SER A 120 4.11 18.69 16.67
C SER A 120 3.41 18.63 15.30
N LYS A 121 4.13 18.46 14.18
CA LYS A 121 3.53 18.28 12.83
C LYS A 121 3.87 16.96 12.14
N GLN A 122 4.60 16.08 12.82
CA GLN A 122 5.27 14.91 12.24
C GLN A 122 4.63 13.56 12.63
N SER A 123 3.58 13.56 13.47
CA SER A 123 2.94 12.34 14.00
C SER A 123 2.33 11.46 12.91
N ASN A 124 1.54 12.03 11.99
CA ASN A 124 0.85 11.26 10.95
C ASN A 124 1.85 10.71 9.91
N LEU A 125 2.94 11.45 9.66
CA LEU A 125 4.02 10.99 8.78
C LEU A 125 4.81 9.86 9.42
N GLN A 126 5.05 9.92 10.73
CA GLN A 126 5.70 8.85 11.49
C GLN A 126 4.85 7.58 11.57
N GLU A 127 3.52 7.72 11.67
CA GLU A 127 2.58 6.61 11.62
C GLU A 127 2.60 5.93 10.24
N GLU A 128 2.42 6.69 9.15
CA GLU A 128 2.46 6.16 7.77
C GLU A 128 3.80 5.46 7.46
N GLU A 129 4.92 6.00 7.94
CA GLU A 129 6.25 5.39 7.81
C GLU A 129 6.36 4.06 8.58
N MET A 130 5.83 4.00 9.81
CA MET A 130 5.84 2.76 10.61
C MET A 130 4.99 1.66 9.96
N HIS A 131 3.82 2.01 9.44
CA HIS A 131 3.00 1.07 8.66
C HIS A 131 3.73 0.58 7.41
N ALA A 132 4.49 1.45 6.74
CA ALA A 132 5.29 1.07 5.57
C ALA A 132 6.46 0.15 5.93
N GLU A 133 7.12 0.35 7.07
CA GLU A 133 8.13 -0.57 7.61
C GLU A 133 7.54 -1.97 7.85
N LEU A 134 6.37 -2.05 8.51
CA LEU A 134 5.68 -3.31 8.77
C LEU A 134 5.26 -4.01 7.47
N CYS A 135 4.63 -3.29 6.53
CA CYS A 135 4.23 -3.86 5.24
C CYS A 135 5.43 -4.37 4.43
N TYR A 136 6.56 -3.66 4.50
CA TYR A 136 7.80 -4.08 3.85
C TYR A 136 8.37 -5.35 4.49
N ALA A 137 8.35 -5.46 5.82
CA ALA A 137 8.80 -6.65 6.55
C ALA A 137 7.97 -7.88 6.19
N GLU A 138 6.64 -7.73 6.09
CA GLU A 138 5.73 -8.81 5.65
C GLU A 138 6.00 -9.24 4.20
N CYS A 139 6.17 -8.28 3.28
CA CYS A 139 6.53 -8.58 1.91
C CYS A 139 7.88 -9.32 1.81
N LEU A 140 8.84 -9.02 2.69
CA LEU A 140 10.10 -9.76 2.74
C LEU A 140 9.91 -11.21 3.21
N LEU A 141 9.04 -11.45 4.19
CA LEU A 141 8.72 -12.80 4.67
C LEU A 141 8.04 -13.62 3.57
N GLN A 142 7.01 -13.08 2.94
CA GLN A 142 6.31 -13.73 1.83
C GLN A 142 7.24 -14.02 0.65
N LYS A 143 8.17 -13.10 0.35
CA LYS A 143 9.19 -13.32 -0.69
C LYS A 143 10.20 -14.38 -0.30
N ALA A 144 10.54 -14.50 0.99
CA ALA A 144 11.38 -15.59 1.49
C ALA A 144 10.67 -16.95 1.28
N THR A 145 9.39 -17.03 1.65
CA THR A 145 8.55 -18.21 1.42
C THR A 145 8.54 -18.62 -0.05
N LEU A 146 8.26 -17.69 -0.97
CA LEU A 146 8.29 -17.99 -2.41
C LEU A 146 9.69 -18.37 -2.90
N THR A 147 10.75 -17.84 -2.30
CA THR A 147 12.13 -18.22 -2.65
C THR A 147 12.41 -19.69 -2.29
N PHE A 148 11.87 -20.17 -1.17
CA PHE A 148 12.00 -21.58 -0.77
C PHE A 148 11.14 -22.51 -1.63
N VAL A 149 9.93 -22.06 -2.01
CA VAL A 149 9.01 -22.82 -2.87
C VAL A 149 9.50 -22.91 -4.31
N GLN A 150 10.18 -21.86 -4.80
CA GLN A 150 10.60 -21.80 -6.20
C GLN A 150 11.66 -22.85 -6.55
N ASP A 151 12.77 -22.92 -5.79
CA ASP A 151 13.87 -23.85 -6.05
C ASP A 151 14.57 -24.27 -4.75
N GLU A 152 14.70 -25.57 -4.49
CA GLU A 152 15.34 -26.16 -3.31
C GLU A 152 16.88 -26.20 -3.43
N ASN A 153 17.52 -25.05 -3.67
CA ASN A 153 18.98 -24.96 -3.71
C ASN A 153 19.53 -24.12 -2.55
N MET A 154 20.80 -24.36 -2.21
CA MET A 154 21.47 -23.68 -1.09
C MET A 154 21.49 -22.15 -1.24
N ILE A 155 21.55 -21.65 -2.48
CA ILE A 155 21.51 -20.20 -2.77
C ILE A 155 20.14 -19.62 -2.43
N SER A 156 19.06 -20.29 -2.81
CA SER A 156 17.68 -19.92 -2.45
C SER A 156 17.49 -19.93 -0.94
N PHE A 157 18.03 -20.94 -0.24
CA PHE A 157 17.99 -21.02 1.21
C PHE A 157 18.66 -19.80 1.87
N ILE A 158 19.88 -19.46 1.45
CA ILE A 158 20.60 -18.27 1.95
C ILE A 158 19.83 -16.98 1.64
N LYS A 159 19.32 -16.82 0.41
CA LYS A 159 18.55 -15.64 0.00
C LYS A 159 17.28 -15.46 0.81
N GLY A 160 16.57 -16.54 1.13
CA GLY A 160 15.39 -16.52 1.99
C GLY A 160 15.76 -16.20 3.44
N GLY A 161 16.80 -16.83 3.98
CA GLY A 161 17.28 -16.58 5.35
C GLY A 161 17.69 -15.12 5.60
N ILE A 162 18.35 -14.48 4.63
CA ILE A 162 18.69 -13.04 4.71
C ILE A 162 17.42 -12.19 4.81
N LYS A 163 16.37 -12.49 4.02
CA LYS A 163 15.11 -11.73 4.06
C LYS A 163 14.41 -11.86 5.40
N ILE A 164 14.34 -13.08 5.95
CA ILE A 164 13.76 -13.33 7.27
C ILE A 164 14.50 -12.53 8.35
N ARG A 165 15.84 -12.54 8.32
CA ARG A 165 16.66 -11.74 9.24
C ARG A 165 16.37 -10.24 9.11
N THR A 166 16.26 -9.73 7.89
CA THR A 166 15.92 -8.32 7.65
C THR A 166 14.53 -7.98 8.18
N SER A 167 13.51 -8.81 7.89
CA SER A 167 12.16 -8.62 8.43
C SER A 167 12.17 -8.57 9.96
N TYR A 168 12.85 -9.52 10.60
CA TYR A 168 12.96 -9.57 12.06
C TYR A 168 13.59 -8.30 12.65
N GLN A 169 14.65 -7.78 12.03
CA GLN A 169 15.28 -6.54 12.48
C GLN A 169 14.30 -5.35 12.36
N ILE A 170 13.55 -5.26 11.27
CA ILE A 170 12.54 -4.20 11.09
C ILE A 170 11.47 -4.27 12.18
N TYR A 171 10.93 -5.46 12.49
CA TYR A 171 9.95 -5.60 13.58
C TYR A 171 10.52 -5.17 14.93
N LYS A 172 11.77 -5.57 15.22
CA LYS A 172 12.45 -5.18 16.45
C LYS A 172 12.62 -3.66 16.53
N ASP A 173 13.01 -3.01 15.43
CA ASP A 173 13.18 -1.56 15.40
C ASP A 173 11.83 -0.84 15.59
N CYS A 174 10.77 -1.31 14.94
CA CYS A 174 9.41 -0.79 15.16
C CYS A 174 8.95 -0.95 16.62
N GLN A 175 9.20 -2.12 17.23
CA GLN A 175 8.87 -2.37 18.64
C GLN A 175 9.62 -1.42 19.59
N ASN A 176 10.91 -1.16 19.33
CA ASN A 176 11.69 -0.23 20.15
C ASN A 176 11.11 1.19 20.06
N VAL A 177 10.74 1.65 18.85
CA VAL A 177 10.11 2.96 18.66
C VAL A 177 8.80 3.06 19.43
N LEU A 178 7.97 2.01 19.40
CA LEU A 178 6.71 1.95 20.14
C LEU A 178 6.94 2.03 21.66
N SER A 179 7.90 1.28 22.19
CA SER A 179 8.26 1.30 23.62
C SER A 179 8.72 2.70 24.06
N MET A 180 9.60 3.34 23.28
CA MET A 180 10.08 4.70 23.60
C MET A 180 8.96 5.74 23.58
N ALA A 181 8.00 5.61 22.66
CA ALA A 181 6.84 6.49 22.59
C ALA A 181 5.93 6.35 23.83
N GLN A 182 5.75 5.11 24.33
CA GLN A 182 4.97 4.84 25.55
C GLN A 182 5.65 5.40 26.81
N ASP A 183 6.97 5.26 26.94
CA ASP A 183 7.73 5.81 28.07
C ASP A 183 7.69 7.35 28.10
N THR A 184 7.71 7.99 26.93
CA THR A 184 7.60 9.45 26.79
C THR A 184 6.19 9.93 27.15
N ALA A 185 5.14 9.18 26.77
CA ALA A 185 3.76 9.50 27.15
C ALA A 185 3.56 9.39 28.67
N GLY A 186 4.11 8.35 29.32
CA GLY A 186 4.00 8.13 30.77
C GLY A 186 4.74 9.16 31.63
N SER A 187 5.79 9.80 31.10
CA SER A 187 6.56 10.86 31.78
C SER A 187 5.99 12.27 31.60
N SER A 188 5.00 12.44 30.71
CA SER A 188 4.37 13.74 30.40
C SER A 188 3.13 14.08 31.25
N SER A 189 2.82 13.27 32.26
CA SER A 189 1.81 13.56 33.29
C SER A 189 2.48 14.09 34.58
N PRO A 190 2.68 15.40 34.72
CA PRO A 190 3.03 16.00 36.00
C PRO A 190 1.75 16.16 36.85
N PHE A 191 1.85 15.80 38.13
CA PHE A 191 1.04 16.41 39.18
C PHE A 191 1.37 17.90 39.29
#